data_AF-C2EH62-F1
#
_entry.id   AF-C2EH62-F1
#
_cell.length_a   1.000
_cell.length_b   1.000
_cell.length_c   1.000
_cell.angle_alpha   90.00
_cell.angle_beta   90.00
_cell.angle_gamma   90.00
#
_symmetry.space_group_name_H-M   'P 1'
#
loop_
_entity.id
_entity.type
_entity.pdbx_description
1 polymer ?
#
loop_
_entity_poly.entity_id
_entity_poly.type
_entity_poly.pdbx_seq_one_letter_code
_entity_poly.pdbx_strand_id
1 'polypeptide(L)'
;MESESSSESSSESTSSVQPSVKYPALQKYAGKTYYAVDRDSAEVPDMFPTSFTITSDTEAITVDGKQELIRNVTSDSGFIALTGEMGHSMGTGLSFEFRPLGGSDSDAVEVLNQGQRLAYSTTMPE
;
A
#
# COMPACT_ATOMS: atom_id res chain seq x y z
N MET A 1 -49.96 -27.53 9.67
CA MET A 1 -49.50 -28.70 10.45
C MET A 1 -48.64 -29.49 9.49
N GLU A 2 -47.35 -29.21 9.40
CA GLU A 2 -46.22 -29.55 10.28
C GLU A 2 -45.37 -30.57 9.52
N SER A 3 -44.12 -30.19 9.22
CA SER A 3 -42.94 -31.05 9.05
C SER A 3 -41.75 -30.13 8.84
N GLU A 4 -41.29 -29.58 9.95
CA GLU A 4 -39.88 -29.46 10.33
C GLU A 4 -38.90 -30.27 9.46
N SER A 5 -37.87 -29.59 8.96
CA SER A 5 -36.60 -30.24 8.64
C SER A 5 -35.48 -29.35 9.15
N SER A 6 -34.98 -29.72 10.33
CA SER A 6 -33.73 -29.21 10.88
C SER A 6 -32.59 -29.67 9.99
N SER A 7 -31.89 -28.71 9.39
CA SER A 7 -30.55 -28.91 8.88
C SER A 7 -29.63 -27.95 9.60
N GLU A 8 -29.24 -28.36 10.80
CA GLU A 8 -28.04 -27.90 11.47
C GLU A 8 -26.87 -28.30 10.56
N SER A 9 -26.35 -27.34 9.80
CA SER A 9 -25.06 -27.46 9.13
C SER A 9 -24.07 -26.57 9.85
N SER A 10 -23.51 -27.13 10.90
CA SER A 10 -22.17 -26.78 11.36
C SER A 10 -21.22 -26.94 10.18
N SER A 11 -20.68 -25.83 9.70
CA SER A 11 -19.47 -25.86 8.88
C SER A 11 -18.52 -24.84 9.48
N GLU A 12 -17.42 -25.40 9.99
CA GLU A 12 -16.24 -24.71 10.50
C GLU A 12 -15.96 -23.45 9.68
N SER A 13 -16.16 -22.29 10.32
CA SER A 13 -15.43 -21.11 9.90
C SER A 13 -13.98 -21.38 10.26
N THR A 14 -13.17 -21.76 9.28
CA THR A 14 -11.73 -21.51 9.37
C THR A 14 -11.61 -20.01 9.54
N SER A 15 -11.56 -19.56 10.80
CA SER A 15 -11.15 -18.21 11.16
C SER A 15 -9.69 -18.15 10.79
N SER A 16 -9.43 -17.96 9.50
CA SER A 16 -8.20 -17.37 9.04
C SER A 16 -8.25 -16.00 9.67
N VAL A 17 -7.64 -15.88 10.85
CA VAL A 17 -7.48 -14.62 11.56
C VAL A 17 -6.60 -13.79 10.62
N GLN A 18 -7.24 -13.11 9.67
CA GLN A 18 -6.56 -12.11 8.88
C GLN A 18 -6.00 -11.14 9.92
N PRO A 19 -4.67 -10.86 9.90
CA PRO A 19 -4.11 -9.88 10.81
C PRO A 19 -4.98 -8.63 10.69
N SER A 20 -5.44 -8.11 11.82
CA SER A 20 -6.29 -6.93 11.87
C SER A 20 -5.54 -5.78 11.21
N VAL A 21 -5.90 -5.46 9.97
CA VAL A 21 -5.33 -4.33 9.24
C VAL A 21 -6.13 -3.08 9.58
N LYS A 22 -5.45 -1.98 9.93
CA LYS A 22 -6.09 -0.70 10.22
C LYS A 22 -6.76 -0.08 8.98
N TYR A 23 -6.14 -0.24 7.81
CA TYR A 23 -6.65 0.27 6.53
C TYR A 23 -6.78 -0.87 5.50
N PRO A 24 -7.98 -1.46 5.34
CA PRO A 24 -8.22 -2.56 4.40
C PRO A 24 -7.86 -2.24 2.95
N ALA A 25 -7.97 -0.99 2.52
CA ALA A 25 -7.57 -0.55 1.17
C ALA A 25 -6.07 -0.78 0.88
N LEU A 26 -5.25 -0.91 1.91
CA LEU A 26 -3.82 -1.16 1.79
C LEU A 26 -3.44 -2.64 1.83
N GLN A 27 -4.39 -3.54 2.12
CA GLN A 27 -4.10 -4.94 2.42
C GLN A 27 -3.33 -5.65 1.31
N LYS A 28 -3.59 -5.32 0.03
CA LYS A 28 -2.85 -5.90 -1.11
C LYS A 28 -1.36 -5.51 -1.13
N TYR A 29 -1.02 -4.36 -0.54
CA TYR A 29 0.32 -3.76 -0.56
C TYR A 29 1.07 -3.94 0.77
N ALA A 30 0.38 -4.43 1.80
CA ALA A 30 0.90 -4.61 3.15
C ALA A 30 2.03 -5.66 3.18
N GLY A 31 3.08 -5.36 3.94
CA GLY A 31 4.24 -6.26 4.13
C GLY A 31 5.16 -6.38 2.92
N LYS A 32 4.98 -5.55 1.89
CA LYS A 32 5.81 -5.56 0.68
C LYS A 32 6.70 -4.32 0.62
N THR A 33 7.96 -4.53 0.25
CA THR A 33 8.89 -3.44 -0.07
C THR A 33 8.85 -3.18 -1.56
N TYR A 34 8.73 -1.91 -1.91
CA TYR A 34 8.66 -1.39 -3.26
C TYR A 34 9.92 -0.59 -3.54
N TYR A 35 10.64 -0.93 -4.60
CA TYR A 35 11.88 -0.29 -5.04
C TYR A 35 11.61 0.55 -6.27
N ALA A 36 12.16 1.76 -6.30
CA ALA A 36 12.04 2.65 -7.44
C ALA A 36 12.69 2.04 -8.68
N VAL A 37 11.98 2.02 -9.81
CA VAL A 37 12.48 1.54 -11.10
C VAL A 37 13.05 2.72 -11.87
N ASP A 38 14.30 2.58 -12.33
CA ASP A 38 15.00 3.59 -13.13
C ASP A 38 14.97 5.01 -12.53
N ARG A 39 15.07 5.12 -11.20
CA ARG A 39 14.99 6.39 -10.46
C ARG A 39 15.97 7.45 -11.00
N ASP A 40 17.17 7.04 -11.38
CA ASP A 40 18.22 7.94 -11.90
C ASP A 40 17.87 8.54 -13.27
N SER A 41 16.91 7.96 -13.98
CA SER A 41 16.39 8.48 -15.25
C SER A 41 15.20 9.43 -15.07
N ALA A 42 14.69 9.59 -13.85
CA ALA A 42 13.64 10.57 -13.56
C ALA A 42 14.16 12.00 -13.72
N GLU A 43 13.28 12.93 -14.09
CA GLU A 43 13.64 14.35 -14.25
C GLU A 43 14.15 14.97 -12.94
N VAL A 44 13.59 14.56 -11.81
CA VAL A 44 14.05 14.95 -10.46
C VAL A 44 14.09 13.72 -9.55
N PRO A 45 15.18 12.93 -9.59
CA PRO A 45 15.28 11.68 -8.83
C PRO A 45 15.06 11.86 -7.32
N ASP A 46 15.52 12.99 -6.77
CA ASP A 46 15.44 13.33 -5.35
C ASP A 46 14.01 13.58 -4.84
N MET A 47 13.04 13.75 -5.73
CA MET A 47 11.62 13.79 -5.35
C MET A 47 11.04 12.42 -5.03
N PHE A 48 11.73 11.34 -5.41
CA PHE A 48 11.25 9.98 -5.20
C PHE A 48 12.13 9.26 -4.19
N PRO A 49 11.53 8.51 -3.25
CA PRO A 49 12.28 7.65 -2.36
C PRO A 49 12.94 6.53 -3.16
N THR A 50 14.02 5.97 -2.62
CA THR A 50 14.65 4.78 -3.21
C THR A 50 13.76 3.56 -3.04
N SER A 51 13.07 3.50 -1.89
CA SER A 51 12.12 2.43 -1.59
C SER A 51 11.10 2.87 -0.55
N PHE A 52 9.99 2.15 -0.51
CA PHE A 52 9.02 2.25 0.58
C PHE A 52 8.42 0.90 0.93
N THR A 53 7.89 0.76 2.14
CA THR A 53 7.22 -0.45 2.64
C THR A 53 5.99 -0.06 3.42
N ILE A 54 4.82 -0.60 3.08
CA ILE A 54 3.62 -0.48 3.92
C ILE A 54 3.68 -1.62 4.95
N THR A 55 3.55 -1.31 6.23
CA THR A 55 3.62 -2.34 7.29
C THR A 55 2.50 -3.37 7.15
N SER A 56 2.72 -4.59 7.66
CA SER A 56 1.74 -5.69 7.54
C SER A 56 0.39 -5.38 8.20
N ASP A 57 0.39 -4.56 9.26
CA ASP A 57 -0.80 -4.07 9.95
C ASP A 57 -1.43 -2.84 9.26
N THR A 58 -0.79 -2.33 8.20
CA THR A 58 -1.15 -1.13 7.44
C THR A 58 -1.11 0.17 8.24
N GLU A 59 -0.60 0.17 9.48
CA GLU A 59 -0.62 1.36 10.33
C GLU A 59 0.45 2.39 9.99
N ALA A 60 1.52 1.96 9.31
CA ALA A 60 2.66 2.78 9.00
C ALA A 60 3.20 2.51 7.59
N ILE A 61 3.99 3.47 7.12
CA ILE A 61 4.80 3.35 5.92
C ILE A 61 6.25 3.62 6.31
N THR A 62 7.17 2.78 5.84
CA THR A 62 8.61 3.00 5.94
C THR A 62 9.09 3.56 4.61
N VAL A 63 9.64 4.77 4.59
CA VAL A 63 10.20 5.44 3.40
C VAL A 63 11.68 5.66 3.63
N ASP A 64 12.54 5.13 2.74
CA ASP A 64 14.00 5.21 2.87
C ASP A 64 14.53 4.86 4.27
N GLY A 65 13.97 3.78 4.86
CA GLY A 65 14.33 3.28 6.18
C GLY A 65 13.74 4.04 7.37
N LYS A 66 12.95 5.10 7.15
CA LYS A 66 12.25 5.84 8.21
C LYS A 66 10.78 5.46 8.25
N GLN A 67 10.30 5.01 9.41
CA GLN A 67 8.91 4.64 9.60
C GLN A 67 8.06 5.83 10.05
N GLU A 68 6.89 5.99 9.43
CA GLU A 68 5.95 7.07 9.68
C GLU A 68 4.53 6.53 9.80
N LEU A 69 3.76 7.06 10.75
CA LEU A 69 2.39 6.62 10.99
C LEU A 69 1.43 7.15 9.93
N ILE A 70 0.61 6.24 9.40
CA ILE A 70 -0.50 6.57 8.52
C ILE A 70 -1.66 7.03 9.40
N ARG A 71 -2.09 8.28 9.19
CA ARG A 71 -3.22 8.91 9.87
C ARG A 71 -4.51 8.75 9.09
N ASN A 72 -4.45 8.80 7.77
CA ASN A 72 -5.62 8.65 6.92
C ASN A 72 -5.25 8.10 5.53
N VAL A 73 -6.18 7.33 4.96
CA VAL A 73 -6.06 6.71 3.64
C VAL A 73 -7.28 7.12 2.81
N THR A 74 -7.05 7.78 1.69
CA THR A 74 -8.10 8.11 0.73
C THR A 74 -7.80 7.45 -0.61
N SER A 75 -8.83 7.07 -1.33
CA SER A 75 -8.71 6.56 -2.69
C SER A 75 -9.52 7.46 -3.60
N ASP A 76 -8.85 8.21 -4.47
CA ASP A 76 -9.49 9.08 -5.45
C ASP A 76 -8.79 8.95 -6.81
N SER A 77 -9.57 8.98 -7.89
CA SER A 77 -9.05 9.03 -9.26
C SER A 77 -8.04 7.92 -9.62
N GLY A 78 -8.19 6.75 -8.98
CA GLY A 78 -7.33 5.58 -9.16
C GLY A 78 -6.03 5.60 -8.34
N PHE A 79 -5.80 6.66 -7.56
CA PHE A 79 -4.68 6.78 -6.62
C PHE A 79 -5.13 6.51 -5.19
N ILE A 80 -4.27 5.83 -4.45
CA ILE A 80 -4.34 5.67 -3.01
C ILE A 80 -3.39 6.72 -2.41
N ALA A 81 -3.95 7.64 -1.65
CA ALA A 81 -3.21 8.67 -0.94
C ALA A 81 -3.12 8.31 0.54
N LEU A 82 -1.90 8.22 1.05
CA LEU A 82 -1.60 8.08 2.47
C LEU A 82 -1.28 9.47 3.01
N THR A 83 -1.89 9.84 4.13
CA THR A 83 -1.60 11.08 4.87
C THR A 83 -1.19 10.71 6.28
N GLY A 84 -0.17 11.38 6.82
CA GLY A 84 0.53 10.94 8.04
C GLY A 84 1.43 12.02 8.62
N GLU A 85 2.26 11.64 9.58
CA GLU A 85 3.35 12.48 10.09
C GLU A 85 4.55 12.42 9.14
N MET A 86 4.31 12.59 7.84
CA MET A 86 5.35 12.50 6.82
C MET A 86 6.34 13.66 6.99
N GLY A 87 7.44 13.34 7.66
CA GLY A 87 8.40 14.27 8.21
C GLY A 87 9.79 13.93 7.69
N HIS A 88 10.38 14.90 6.99
CA HIS A 88 11.76 14.98 6.52
C HIS A 88 12.08 14.43 5.12
N SER A 89 11.39 13.42 4.58
CA SER A 89 11.73 12.88 3.24
C SER A 89 10.81 13.39 2.12
N MET A 90 9.52 13.54 2.42
CA MET A 90 8.49 13.97 1.45
C MET A 90 8.01 15.41 1.71
N GLY A 91 8.58 16.15 2.67
CA GLY A 91 8.05 17.45 3.07
C GLY A 91 6.84 17.34 4.01
N THR A 92 6.76 18.26 4.97
CA THR A 92 5.72 18.23 6.02
C THR A 92 4.32 18.37 5.41
N GLY A 93 3.51 17.32 5.52
CA GLY A 93 2.10 17.35 5.10
C GLY A 93 1.83 16.93 3.65
N LEU A 94 2.81 16.35 2.93
CA LEU A 94 2.52 15.73 1.64
C LEU A 94 1.84 14.38 1.79
N SER A 95 0.97 14.06 0.85
CA SER A 95 0.35 12.75 0.68
C SER A 95 1.30 11.82 -0.07
N PHE A 96 1.52 10.59 0.41
CA PHE A 96 2.15 9.55 -0.41
C PHE A 96 1.10 8.94 -1.31
N GLU A 97 1.17 9.21 -2.61
CA GLU A 97 0.17 8.80 -3.57
C GLU A 97 0.70 7.70 -4.47
N PHE A 98 0.01 6.57 -4.54
CA PHE A 98 0.38 5.51 -5.46
C PHE A 98 -0.83 4.81 -6.07
N ARG A 99 -0.63 4.20 -7.23
CA ARG A 99 -1.64 3.36 -7.88
C ARG A 99 -1.03 2.08 -8.42
N PRO A 100 -1.80 0.99 -8.58
CA PRO A 100 -1.33 -0.17 -9.32
C PRO A 100 -1.11 0.19 -10.80
N LEU A 101 0.01 -0.27 -11.38
CA LEU A 101 0.30 -0.12 -12.82
C LEU A 101 -0.43 -1.14 -13.70
N GLY A 102 -0.99 -2.21 -13.09
CA GLY A 102 -1.89 -3.15 -13.74
C GLY A 102 -1.35 -4.57 -13.90
N GLY A 103 -2.28 -5.52 -14.07
CA GLY A 103 -2.05 -6.97 -14.14
C GLY A 103 -2.35 -7.69 -12.82
N SER A 104 -3.02 -8.85 -12.88
CA SER A 104 -3.24 -9.70 -11.69
C SER A 104 -1.93 -10.23 -11.10
N ASP A 105 -0.88 -10.30 -11.93
CA ASP A 105 0.41 -10.90 -11.61
C ASP A 105 1.52 -9.87 -11.30
N SER A 106 1.22 -8.57 -11.39
CA SER A 106 2.19 -7.52 -11.11
C SER A 106 1.86 -6.80 -9.82
N ASP A 107 2.80 -6.84 -8.88
CA ASP A 107 2.81 -5.98 -7.71
C ASP A 107 3.35 -4.59 -8.03
N ALA A 108 3.61 -4.24 -9.30
CA ALA A 108 4.12 -2.92 -9.64
C ALA A 108 3.11 -1.81 -9.35
N VAL A 109 3.63 -0.70 -8.82
CA VAL A 109 2.86 0.51 -8.52
C VAL A 109 3.54 1.72 -9.11
N GLU A 110 2.77 2.76 -9.38
CA GLU A 110 3.27 4.07 -9.76
C GLU A 110 3.06 5.01 -8.59
N VAL A 111 4.12 5.69 -8.17
CA VAL A 111 4.06 6.75 -7.16
C VAL A 111 3.94 8.10 -7.88
N LEU A 112 3.02 8.93 -7.40
CA LEU A 112 2.83 10.30 -7.85
C LEU A 112 3.40 11.25 -6.80
N ASN A 113 4.29 12.16 -7.20
CA ASN A 113 4.77 13.24 -6.35
C ASN A 113 4.87 14.55 -7.15
N GLN A 114 4.15 15.59 -6.70
CA GLN A 114 4.11 16.92 -7.32
C GLN A 114 3.94 16.91 -8.86
N GLY A 115 3.09 16.01 -9.37
CA GLY A 115 2.80 15.89 -10.80
C GLY A 115 3.76 14.98 -11.59
N GLN A 116 4.88 14.55 -10.99
CA GLN A 116 5.78 13.56 -11.56
C GLN A 116 5.39 12.14 -11.12
N ARG A 117 5.70 11.16 -11.97
CA ARG A 117 5.35 9.75 -11.75
C ARG A 117 6.60 8.89 -11.84
N LEU A 118 6.74 7.94 -10.92
CA LEU A 118 7.81 6.94 -10.97
C LEU A 118 7.26 5.55 -10.67
N ALA A 119 7.68 4.56 -11.45
CA ALA A 119 7.30 3.18 -11.24
C ALA A 119 8.11 2.55 -10.09
N TYR A 120 7.46 1.66 -9.35
CA TYR A 120 8.06 0.87 -8.29
C TYR A 120 7.66 -0.59 -8.45
N SER A 121 8.56 -1.49 -8.07
CA SER A 121 8.35 -2.93 -8.11
C SER A 121 8.76 -3.57 -6.80
N THR A 122 8.20 -4.75 -6.50
CA THR A 122 8.64 -5.56 -5.35
C THR A 122 9.94 -6.31 -5.63
N THR A 123 10.34 -6.39 -6.91
CA THR A 123 11.66 -6.87 -7.33
C THR A 123 12.64 -5.71 -7.25
N MET A 124 13.74 -5.92 -6.54
CA MET A 124 14.86 -4.97 -6.54
C MET A 124 15.43 -4.89 -7.98
N PRO A 125 15.55 -3.67 -8.56
CA PRO A 125 16.18 -3.50 -9.88
C PRO A 125 17.66 -3.93 -9.81
N GLU A 126 18.15 -4.53 -10.89
CA GLU A 126 19.55 -5.00 -11.03
C GLU A 126 20.54 -3.85 -11.26
#